data_AF-A0A816QVM0-F1
#
_entry.id   AF-A0A816QVM0-F1
#
_cell.length_a   1.000
_cell.length_b   1.000
_cell.length_c   1.000
_cell.angle_alpha   90.00
_cell.angle_beta   90.00
_cell.angle_gamma   90.00
#
_symmetry.space_group_name_H-M   'P 1'
#
loop_
_entity.id
_entity.type
_entity.pdbx_description
1 polymer ?
#
loop_
_entity_poly.entity_id
_entity_poly.type
_entity_poly.pdbx_seq_one_letter_code
_entity_poly.pdbx_strand_id
1 'polypeptide(L)'
;MVKLENMKNISLSDSVINLDHGDPTAYEEYWRKIGDRCTVTIRGCDLMSYFSDVNNMCWFLEPTLAEAIKELHDAVGNAATEDRYIVVGTGSTQLCQAAVHALSSLAGTQPVSVVAAAPYYSTYVEETTYVRSGMYKWEGDAWGFDKKGPYIELVTSPNNPDGTIRETVVNRPDDDEGKVIHDFAYYWPHYTPITRRQDHDIMLFTFSKITGHAGSRIGWALVKDKEVAKKMVEYITVNSIGVSKESQIRTAKILKVLKETCKSETENFFEYGHEMMKNRWEKLRGVVKESDVFSLPKYPEAYCNFFGKTLGSYPAFAWLGTKEETDLVNELRRRKVMSRAGERCGSDKKHVRVSMLSHEDVFNVFLERLANMKLIKSIDL
;
A
#
# COMPACT_ATOMS: atom_id res chain seq x y z
N MET A 1 11.82 -6.52 -35.50
CA MET A 1 11.95 -7.98 -35.31
C MET A 1 13.42 -8.30 -35.08
N VAL A 2 13.89 -8.19 -33.84
CA VAL A 2 15.20 -8.69 -33.41
C VAL A 2 14.90 -9.81 -32.42
N LYS A 3 15.46 -10.98 -32.72
CA LYS A 3 15.21 -12.27 -32.07
C LYS A 3 15.29 -12.19 -30.54
N LEU A 4 14.16 -12.46 -29.90
CA LEU A 4 14.00 -12.75 -28.47
C LEU A 4 14.06 -14.26 -28.19
N GLU A 5 14.77 -15.01 -29.04
CA GLU A 5 15.01 -16.44 -28.87
C GLU A 5 16.47 -16.61 -28.44
N ASN A 6 16.76 -16.41 -27.15
CA ASN A 6 17.89 -17.02 -26.42
C ASN A 6 18.07 -16.48 -24.98
N MET A 7 16.99 -16.22 -24.24
CA MET A 7 17.10 -16.27 -22.77
C MET A 7 16.82 -17.70 -22.32
N LYS A 8 17.92 -18.45 -22.21
CA LYS A 8 18.02 -19.77 -21.59
C LYS A 8 17.16 -19.82 -20.33
N ASN A 9 16.41 -20.91 -20.18
CA ASN A 9 15.88 -21.42 -18.90
C ASN A 9 17.02 -21.49 -17.87
N ILE A 10 17.30 -20.39 -17.19
CA ILE A 10 17.92 -20.45 -15.88
C ILE A 10 16.83 -21.06 -15.01
N SER A 11 17.04 -22.30 -14.56
CA SER A 11 16.14 -22.89 -13.59
C SER A 11 15.96 -21.91 -12.43
N LEU A 12 14.72 -21.46 -12.22
CA LEU A 12 14.36 -20.58 -11.10
C LEU A 12 14.76 -21.22 -9.75
N SER A 13 15.05 -22.52 -9.71
CA SER A 13 15.60 -23.23 -8.55
C SER A 13 16.84 -22.54 -7.97
N ASP A 14 17.69 -21.92 -8.80
CA ASP A 14 18.94 -21.30 -8.37
C ASP A 14 18.96 -19.75 -8.38
N SER A 15 17.91 -19.10 -8.86
CA SER A 15 17.86 -17.64 -8.93
C SER A 15 17.57 -16.99 -7.56
N VAL A 16 18.00 -15.75 -7.36
CA VAL A 16 17.53 -14.96 -6.23
C VAL A 16 16.10 -14.49 -6.52
N ILE A 17 15.17 -14.82 -5.62
CA ILE A 17 13.82 -14.27 -5.68
C ILE A 17 13.72 -13.06 -4.75
N ASN A 18 13.17 -11.97 -5.26
CA ASN A 18 13.05 -10.72 -4.52
C ASN A 18 11.62 -10.46 -4.07
N LEU A 19 11.36 -10.69 -2.79
CA LEU A 19 10.08 -10.44 -2.13
C LEU A 19 10.22 -9.35 -1.05
N ASP A 20 11.35 -8.62 -1.02
CA ASP A 20 11.55 -7.45 -0.14
C ASP A 20 10.66 -6.29 -0.58
N HIS A 21 10.64 -5.98 -1.88
CA HIS A 21 9.76 -4.96 -2.43
C HIS A 21 8.35 -5.50 -2.62
N GLY A 22 7.36 -4.65 -2.40
CA GLY A 22 5.95 -4.97 -2.65
C GLY A 22 5.54 -4.67 -4.08
N ASP A 23 6.32 -5.07 -5.08
CA ASP A 23 5.96 -4.79 -6.48
C ASP A 23 4.78 -5.69 -6.90
N PRO A 24 3.63 -5.12 -7.30
CA PRO A 24 2.38 -5.84 -7.45
C PRO A 24 2.17 -6.43 -8.86
N THR A 25 3.16 -7.17 -9.35
CA THR A 25 3.14 -7.73 -10.72
C THR A 25 2.16 -8.90 -10.88
N ALA A 26 1.63 -9.45 -9.78
CA ALA A 26 0.61 -10.49 -9.77
C ALA A 26 -0.63 -10.16 -10.63
N TYR A 27 -0.95 -8.86 -10.79
CA TYR A 27 -2.15 -8.42 -11.50
C TYR A 27 -1.96 -8.26 -13.02
N GLU A 28 -0.76 -8.46 -13.56
CA GLU A 28 -0.48 -8.24 -14.98
C GLU A 28 -1.36 -9.13 -15.88
N GLU A 29 -1.55 -10.39 -15.50
CA GLU A 29 -2.34 -11.35 -16.29
C GLU A 29 -3.80 -10.92 -16.43
N TYR A 30 -4.39 -10.36 -15.37
CA TYR A 30 -5.74 -9.81 -15.42
C TYR A 30 -5.86 -8.70 -16.45
N TRP A 31 -4.98 -7.70 -16.38
CA TRP A 31 -5.05 -6.55 -17.29
C TRP A 31 -4.77 -6.93 -18.74
N ARG A 32 -3.92 -7.94 -18.97
CA ARG A 32 -3.70 -8.50 -20.31
C ARG A 32 -4.98 -9.11 -20.89
N LYS A 33 -5.79 -9.78 -20.08
CA LYS A 33 -7.07 -10.40 -20.51
C LYS A 33 -8.15 -9.36 -20.82
N ILE A 34 -8.17 -8.23 -20.12
CA ILE A 34 -9.10 -7.13 -20.40
C ILE A 34 -8.84 -6.48 -21.78
N GLY A 35 -7.58 -6.50 -22.24
CA GLY A 35 -7.20 -6.11 -23.60
C GLY A 35 -7.46 -4.63 -23.91
N ASP A 36 -7.94 -4.37 -25.13
CA ASP A 36 -8.01 -3.01 -25.71
C ASP A 36 -8.95 -2.06 -24.98
N ARG A 37 -9.85 -2.57 -24.13
CA ARG A 37 -10.69 -1.75 -23.24
C ARG A 37 -9.87 -0.86 -22.32
N CYS A 38 -8.65 -1.27 -21.97
CA CYS A 38 -7.71 -0.51 -21.14
C CYS A 38 -6.72 0.35 -21.95
N THR A 39 -6.73 0.25 -23.28
CA THR A 39 -5.82 1.03 -24.13
C THR A 39 -6.11 2.52 -24.00
N VAL A 40 -5.04 3.31 -23.92
CA VAL A 40 -5.06 4.77 -23.84
C VAL A 40 -4.30 5.31 -25.03
N THR A 41 -4.90 6.25 -25.76
CA THR A 41 -4.26 6.95 -26.86
C THR A 41 -4.04 8.40 -26.45
N ILE A 42 -2.79 8.87 -26.53
CA ILE A 42 -2.39 10.25 -26.25
C ILE A 42 -1.70 10.76 -27.51
N ARG A 43 -2.20 11.86 -28.10
CA ARG A 43 -1.63 12.47 -29.30
C ARG A 43 -0.49 13.42 -28.91
N GLY A 44 0.39 13.72 -29.87
CA GLY A 44 1.56 14.57 -29.62
C GLY A 44 1.26 16.00 -29.16
N CYS A 45 0.03 16.50 -29.33
CA CYS A 45 -0.40 17.82 -28.86
C CYS A 45 -1.29 17.79 -27.61
N ASP A 46 -1.61 16.60 -27.09
CA ASP A 46 -2.43 16.49 -25.89
C ASP A 46 -1.57 16.80 -24.65
N LEU A 47 -2.21 17.33 -23.59
CA LEU A 47 -1.63 17.46 -22.25
C LEU A 47 -0.36 18.35 -22.13
N MET A 48 -0.10 19.22 -23.10
CA MET A 48 1.09 20.10 -23.11
C MET A 48 1.11 21.16 -21.99
N SER A 49 -0.05 21.52 -21.42
CA SER A 49 -0.19 22.55 -20.39
C SER A 49 0.17 22.02 -19.00
N TYR A 50 0.74 22.89 -18.15
CA TYR A 50 0.90 22.60 -16.71
C TYR A 50 -0.45 22.43 -16.00
N PHE A 51 -1.45 23.22 -16.38
CA PHE A 51 -2.73 23.30 -15.69
C PHE A 51 -3.75 22.28 -16.23
N SER A 52 -4.45 21.58 -15.33
CA SER A 52 -5.61 20.75 -15.70
C SER A 52 -6.92 21.53 -15.53
N ASP A 53 -7.11 22.11 -14.34
CA ASP A 53 -8.30 22.90 -14.01
C ASP A 53 -7.92 24.00 -13.03
N VAL A 54 -7.89 25.24 -13.50
CA VAL A 54 -7.50 26.42 -12.69
C VAL A 54 -8.50 26.76 -11.59
N ASN A 55 -9.72 26.22 -11.65
CA ASN A 55 -10.75 26.45 -10.62
C ASN A 55 -10.66 25.41 -9.49
N ASN A 56 -9.95 24.31 -9.70
CA ASN A 56 -9.72 23.31 -8.67
C ASN A 56 -8.59 23.75 -7.73
N MET A 57 -8.75 23.53 -6.42
CA MET A 57 -7.67 23.81 -5.46
C MET A 57 -6.40 23.02 -5.82
N CYS A 58 -6.55 21.76 -6.21
CA CYS A 58 -5.47 20.97 -6.79
C CYS A 58 -5.46 21.19 -8.31
N TRP A 59 -4.98 22.34 -8.76
CA TRP A 59 -5.07 22.80 -10.17
C TRP A 59 -4.41 21.87 -11.21
N PHE A 60 -3.53 20.97 -10.75
CA PHE A 60 -2.89 19.95 -11.59
C PHE A 60 -3.61 18.60 -11.61
N LEU A 61 -4.77 18.46 -10.95
CA LEU A 61 -5.63 17.28 -10.99
C LEU A 61 -6.50 17.28 -12.25
N GLU A 62 -6.40 16.21 -13.05
CA GLU A 62 -7.27 15.99 -14.19
C GLU A 62 -8.73 15.74 -13.74
N PRO A 63 -9.72 16.46 -14.28
CA PRO A 63 -11.13 16.28 -13.91
C PRO A 63 -11.61 14.84 -14.11
N THR A 64 -11.15 14.17 -15.17
CA THR A 64 -11.49 12.77 -15.47
C THR A 64 -10.96 11.79 -14.42
N LEU A 65 -9.82 12.10 -13.81
CA LEU A 65 -9.28 11.31 -12.69
C LEU A 65 -10.05 11.60 -11.41
N ALA A 66 -10.39 12.86 -11.13
CA ALA A 66 -11.19 13.24 -9.96
C ALA A 66 -12.54 12.51 -9.93
N GLU A 67 -13.22 12.48 -11.08
CA GLU A 67 -14.47 11.73 -11.27
C GLU A 67 -14.26 10.23 -11.05
N ALA A 68 -13.27 9.62 -11.71
CA ALA A 68 -13.00 8.18 -11.60
C ALA A 68 -12.68 7.73 -10.16
N ILE A 69 -11.99 8.58 -9.38
CA ILE A 69 -11.71 8.33 -7.96
C ILE A 69 -13.01 8.30 -7.14
N LYS A 70 -13.87 9.31 -7.30
CA LYS A 70 -15.15 9.41 -6.57
C LYS A 70 -16.05 8.23 -6.90
N GLU A 71 -16.27 7.98 -8.18
CA GLU A 71 -17.12 6.88 -8.64
C GLU A 71 -16.63 5.51 -8.14
N LEU A 72 -15.31 5.30 -8.07
CA LEU A 72 -14.76 4.06 -7.56
C LEU A 72 -15.02 3.90 -6.07
N HIS A 73 -14.77 4.94 -5.27
CA HIS A 73 -15.04 4.87 -3.83
C HIS A 73 -16.52 4.70 -3.51
N ASP A 74 -17.40 5.31 -4.29
CA ASP A 74 -18.85 5.13 -4.15
C ASP A 74 -19.28 3.71 -4.54
N ALA A 75 -18.72 3.15 -5.61
CA ALA A 75 -19.00 1.77 -6.03
C ALA A 75 -18.49 0.72 -5.03
N VAL A 76 -17.34 0.98 -4.39
CA VAL A 76 -16.73 0.04 -3.42
C VAL A 76 -17.27 0.25 -2.00
N GLY A 77 -17.67 1.47 -1.66
CA GLY A 77 -18.14 1.86 -0.33
C GLY A 77 -17.05 1.91 0.74
N ASN A 78 -15.77 2.02 0.36
CA ASN A 78 -14.65 1.98 1.30
C ASN A 78 -14.26 3.35 1.89
N ALA A 79 -14.62 4.47 1.26
CA ALA A 79 -14.29 5.81 1.74
C ALA A 79 -15.35 6.86 1.40
N ALA A 80 -15.49 7.85 2.27
CA ALA A 80 -16.26 9.06 2.01
C ALA A 80 -15.50 10.01 1.08
N THR A 81 -16.18 10.57 0.09
CA THR A 81 -15.60 11.50 -0.90
C THR A 81 -16.33 12.83 -1.01
N GLU A 82 -17.55 12.90 -0.46
CA GLU A 82 -18.32 14.12 -0.25
C GLU A 82 -17.60 15.08 0.69
N ASP A 83 -17.81 16.38 0.47
CA ASP A 83 -17.29 17.47 1.30
C ASP A 83 -15.78 17.39 1.60
N ARG A 84 -15.02 16.88 0.64
CA ARG A 84 -13.57 16.66 0.72
C ARG A 84 -12.85 17.15 -0.52
N TYR A 85 -11.61 17.58 -0.31
CA TYR A 85 -10.68 17.91 -1.38
C TYR A 85 -9.90 16.66 -1.81
N ILE A 86 -9.65 16.55 -3.12
CA ILE A 86 -8.80 15.51 -3.69
C ILE A 86 -7.46 16.14 -4.06
N VAL A 87 -6.37 15.65 -3.46
CA VAL A 87 -5.01 16.03 -3.84
C VAL A 87 -4.34 14.84 -4.51
N VAL A 88 -3.95 14.98 -5.78
CA VAL A 88 -3.22 13.94 -6.52
C VAL A 88 -1.72 14.06 -6.25
N GLY A 89 -1.02 12.93 -6.14
CA GLY A 89 0.43 12.91 -5.96
C GLY A 89 1.09 11.78 -6.75
N THR A 90 2.41 11.86 -6.86
CA THR A 90 3.29 10.87 -7.52
C THR A 90 3.42 9.58 -6.69
N GLY A 91 2.28 8.94 -6.43
CA GLY A 91 2.12 7.85 -5.46
C GLY A 91 1.77 8.36 -4.07
N SER A 92 1.27 7.46 -3.21
CA SER A 92 0.97 7.79 -1.79
C SER A 92 2.23 8.25 -1.04
N THR A 93 3.42 7.79 -1.45
CA THR A 93 4.72 8.26 -0.91
C THR A 93 4.86 9.78 -0.93
N GLN A 94 4.51 10.46 -2.03
CA GLN A 94 4.58 11.93 -2.07
C GLN A 94 3.51 12.56 -1.17
N LEU A 95 2.32 11.94 -1.13
CA LEU A 95 1.17 12.47 -0.39
C LEU A 95 1.34 12.37 1.13
N CYS A 96 1.92 11.28 1.64
CA CYS A 96 2.24 11.15 3.06
C CYS A 96 3.21 12.25 3.50
N GLN A 97 4.27 12.49 2.74
CA GLN A 97 5.20 13.60 2.97
C GLN A 97 4.52 14.96 2.88
N ALA A 98 3.66 15.18 1.87
CA ALA A 98 2.90 16.40 1.72
C ALA A 98 1.96 16.64 2.92
N ALA A 99 1.32 15.60 3.44
CA ALA A 99 0.44 15.67 4.60
C ALA A 99 1.22 15.97 5.89
N VAL A 100 2.33 15.27 6.14
CA VAL A 100 3.22 15.55 7.29
C VAL A 100 3.74 16.98 7.22
N HIS A 101 4.17 17.44 6.05
CA HIS A 101 4.60 18.81 5.81
C HIS A 101 3.47 19.81 6.09
N ALA A 102 2.28 19.57 5.55
CA ALA A 102 1.13 20.45 5.69
C ALA A 102 0.70 20.62 7.14
N LEU A 103 0.51 19.50 7.84
CA LEU A 103 0.14 19.50 9.27
C LEU A 103 1.23 20.18 10.12
N SER A 104 2.50 19.91 9.85
CA SER A 104 3.59 20.54 10.59
C SER A 104 3.70 22.05 10.31
N SER A 105 3.40 22.48 9.09
CA SER A 105 3.38 23.91 8.73
C SER A 105 2.25 24.68 9.41
N LEU A 106 1.17 23.98 9.78
CA LEU A 106 0.00 24.55 10.46
C LEU A 106 0.06 24.39 11.99
N ALA A 107 1.05 23.65 12.51
CA ALA A 107 1.22 23.46 13.95
C ALA A 107 1.74 24.72 14.63
N GLY A 108 1.30 24.96 15.87
CA GLY A 108 1.74 26.12 16.65
C GLY A 108 3.21 26.08 17.07
N THR A 109 3.79 24.87 17.16
CA THR A 109 5.21 24.69 17.48
C THR A 109 5.83 23.57 16.64
N GLN A 110 7.13 23.70 16.36
CA GLN A 110 7.94 22.74 15.61
C GLN A 110 9.21 22.41 16.42
N PRO A 111 9.78 21.20 16.29
CA PRO A 111 9.35 20.12 15.41
C PRO A 111 8.13 19.36 15.94
N VAL A 112 7.19 19.06 15.05
CA VAL A 112 6.04 18.17 15.33
C VAL A 112 6.54 16.72 15.42
N SER A 113 6.10 15.99 16.44
CA SER A 113 6.48 14.58 16.59
C SER A 113 5.72 13.71 15.60
N VAL A 114 6.39 12.80 14.90
CA VAL A 114 5.73 11.85 13.98
C VAL A 114 5.91 10.44 14.50
N VAL A 115 4.80 9.73 14.69
CA VAL A 115 4.77 8.38 15.28
C VAL A 115 3.91 7.44 14.44
N ALA A 116 4.18 6.14 14.54
CA ALA A 116 3.31 5.10 13.99
C ALA A 116 3.38 3.87 14.90
N ALA A 117 2.25 3.23 15.17
CA ALA A 117 2.23 2.03 16.01
C ALA A 117 3.11 0.92 15.40
N ALA A 118 4.02 0.32 16.16
CA ALA A 118 4.81 -0.82 15.69
C ALA A 118 3.97 -2.12 15.65
N PRO A 119 4.26 -3.07 14.74
CA PRO A 119 5.12 -2.88 13.57
C PRO A 119 4.49 -1.92 12.56
N TYR A 120 5.29 -1.05 11.95
CA TYR A 120 4.85 -0.01 11.02
C TYR A 120 5.51 -0.14 9.65
N TYR A 121 5.00 0.63 8.69
CA TYR A 121 5.58 0.68 7.34
C TYR A 121 6.97 1.31 7.41
N SER A 122 8.01 0.51 7.16
CA SER A 122 9.40 0.90 7.36
C SER A 122 9.82 2.19 6.65
N THR A 123 9.20 2.50 5.51
CA THR A 123 9.58 3.67 4.70
C THR A 123 9.14 4.99 5.34
N TYR A 124 8.20 5.00 6.29
CA TYR A 124 7.87 6.21 7.06
C TYR A 124 9.09 6.77 7.80
N VAL A 125 9.98 5.90 8.29
CA VAL A 125 11.23 6.32 8.94
C VAL A 125 12.08 7.13 7.96
N GLU A 126 12.28 6.61 6.74
CA GLU A 126 13.10 7.27 5.73
C GLU A 126 12.44 8.56 5.23
N GLU A 127 11.15 8.52 4.89
CA GLU A 127 10.37 9.66 4.40
C GLU A 127 10.35 10.84 5.38
N THR A 128 10.40 10.58 6.69
CA THR A 128 10.35 11.62 7.74
C THR A 128 11.72 12.03 8.27
N THR A 129 12.82 11.47 7.76
CA THR A 129 14.19 11.76 8.25
C THR A 129 15.16 12.23 7.18
N TYR A 130 15.00 11.81 5.92
CA TYR A 130 16.04 11.93 4.90
C TYR A 130 16.44 13.39 4.55
N VAL A 131 15.51 14.34 4.60
CA VAL A 131 15.79 15.78 4.34
C VAL A 131 16.23 16.56 5.56
N ARG A 132 16.25 15.94 6.75
CA ARG A 132 16.60 16.60 8.03
C ARG A 132 15.80 17.89 8.26
N SER A 133 14.48 17.81 8.00
CA SER A 133 13.54 18.92 8.19
C SER A 133 13.55 19.43 9.64
N GLY A 134 13.45 20.74 9.84
CA GLY A 134 13.22 21.33 11.16
C GLY A 134 11.75 21.33 11.59
N MET A 135 10.83 20.99 10.68
CA MET A 135 9.38 21.09 10.93
C MET A 135 8.82 19.92 11.72
N TYR A 136 9.45 18.75 11.62
CA TYR A 136 8.96 17.51 12.22
C TYR A 136 10.11 16.58 12.56
N LYS A 137 9.85 15.63 13.46
CA LYS A 137 10.82 14.63 13.91
C LYS A 137 10.14 13.28 14.10
N TRP A 138 10.73 12.24 13.51
CA TRP A 138 10.35 10.85 13.78
C TRP A 138 10.63 10.49 15.26
N GLU A 139 9.61 10.04 15.97
CA GLU A 139 9.69 9.58 17.37
C GLU A 139 9.45 8.08 17.54
N GLY A 140 9.16 7.35 16.45
CA GLY A 140 9.08 5.88 16.48
C GLY A 140 7.68 5.36 16.81
N ASP A 141 7.63 4.42 17.75
CA ASP A 141 6.41 3.69 18.10
C ASP A 141 5.38 4.63 18.76
N ALA A 142 4.13 4.56 18.28
CA ALA A 142 3.02 5.30 18.86
C ALA A 142 2.52 4.67 20.17
N TRP A 143 2.78 3.37 20.42
CA TRP A 143 2.39 2.72 21.67
C TRP A 143 3.14 3.31 22.86
N GLY A 144 2.39 3.88 23.82
CA GLY A 144 2.96 4.51 25.00
C GLY A 144 3.58 5.89 24.75
N PHE A 145 3.35 6.48 23.57
CA PHE A 145 3.86 7.81 23.25
C PHE A 145 3.15 8.91 24.07
N ASP A 146 3.92 9.63 24.90
CA ASP A 146 3.40 10.64 25.84
C ASP A 146 4.15 11.99 25.77
N LYS A 147 5.11 12.13 24.84
CA LYS A 147 5.89 13.37 24.69
C LYS A 147 4.98 14.57 24.43
N LYS A 148 5.02 15.55 25.32
CA LYS A 148 4.23 16.79 25.25
C LYS A 148 4.52 17.58 23.95
N GLY A 149 3.49 18.27 23.46
CA GLY A 149 3.52 19.05 22.23
C GLY A 149 2.81 18.36 21.06
N PRO A 150 2.82 19.01 19.89
CA PRO A 150 2.06 18.55 18.73
C PRO A 150 2.64 17.26 18.16
N TYR A 151 1.75 16.41 17.66
CA TYR A 151 2.16 15.17 17.01
C TYR A 151 1.25 14.79 15.85
N ILE A 152 1.80 13.93 14.98
CA ILE A 152 1.12 13.32 13.86
C ILE A 152 1.24 11.80 14.03
N GLU A 153 0.11 11.11 14.16
CA GLU A 153 0.05 9.65 14.11
C GLU A 153 -0.22 9.17 12.67
N LEU A 154 0.64 8.27 12.18
CA LEU A 154 0.45 7.59 10.91
C LEU A 154 -0.26 6.24 11.14
N VAL A 155 -1.49 6.12 10.67
CA VAL A 155 -2.33 4.93 10.84
C VAL A 155 -2.48 4.21 9.51
N THR A 156 -1.72 3.14 9.29
CA THR A 156 -1.89 2.26 8.11
C THR A 156 -2.90 1.16 8.40
N SER A 157 -3.96 1.05 7.60
CA SER A 157 -5.01 0.05 7.80
C SER A 157 -5.59 -0.42 6.46
N PRO A 158 -5.58 -1.72 6.12
CA PRO A 158 -4.76 -2.78 6.70
C PRO A 158 -3.29 -2.40 6.74
N ASN A 159 -2.63 -2.75 7.84
CA ASN A 159 -1.28 -2.32 8.13
C ASN A 159 -0.24 -3.01 7.25
N ASN A 160 0.88 -2.32 7.06
CA ASN A 160 2.11 -2.86 6.51
C ASN A 160 3.14 -2.86 7.63
N PRO A 161 3.64 -4.01 8.09
CA PRO A 161 3.74 -5.26 7.34
C PRO A 161 2.67 -6.32 7.65
N ASP A 162 1.96 -6.21 8.77
CA ASP A 162 1.27 -7.33 9.41
C ASP A 162 -0.18 -7.53 8.98
N GLY A 163 -0.73 -6.70 8.08
CA GLY A 163 -2.11 -6.81 7.60
C GLY A 163 -3.18 -6.51 8.64
N THR A 164 -2.82 -6.05 9.83
CA THR A 164 -3.77 -5.75 10.91
C THR A 164 -4.67 -4.55 10.54
N ILE A 165 -5.95 -4.63 10.90
CA ILE A 165 -6.84 -3.46 10.85
C ILE A 165 -6.50 -2.56 12.05
N ARG A 166 -6.30 -1.27 11.81
CA ARG A 166 -5.82 -0.32 12.81
C ARG A 166 -6.68 0.93 12.92
N GLU A 167 -6.63 1.50 14.11
CA GLU A 167 -7.09 2.82 14.51
C GLU A 167 -5.93 3.55 15.19
N THR A 168 -6.15 4.78 15.64
CA THR A 168 -5.19 5.52 16.46
C THR A 168 -4.96 4.85 17.81
N VAL A 169 -3.74 4.99 18.34
CA VAL A 169 -3.36 4.44 19.65
C VAL A 169 -2.89 5.51 20.63
N VAL A 170 -2.48 6.68 20.14
CA VAL A 170 -2.20 7.82 21.01
C VAL A 170 -3.53 8.40 21.49
N ASN A 171 -3.81 8.25 22.78
CA ASN A 171 -5.06 8.69 23.41
C ASN A 171 -4.72 9.57 24.60
N ARG A 172 -4.38 10.84 24.35
CA ARG A 172 -4.10 11.79 25.43
C ARG A 172 -5.38 12.51 25.87
N PRO A 173 -5.55 12.84 27.16
CA PRO A 173 -6.78 13.47 27.65
C PRO A 173 -7.05 14.89 27.10
N ASP A 174 -6.01 15.61 26.67
CA ASP A 174 -6.04 17.02 26.23
C ASP A 174 -5.55 17.18 24.78
N ASP A 175 -6.07 16.35 23.87
CA ASP A 175 -5.46 16.09 22.55
C ASP A 175 -5.89 17.00 21.39
N ASP A 176 -5.97 18.31 21.63
CA ASP A 176 -6.36 19.27 20.57
C ASP A 176 -5.26 19.45 19.50
N GLU A 177 -4.01 19.10 19.84
CA GLU A 177 -2.83 19.22 18.97
C GLU A 177 -2.49 17.92 18.21
N GLY A 178 -3.13 16.80 18.53
CA GLY A 178 -2.98 15.54 17.82
C GLY A 178 -3.56 15.60 16.42
N LYS A 179 -2.80 15.13 15.43
CA LYS A 179 -3.25 15.00 14.04
C LYS A 179 -3.02 13.58 13.56
N VAL A 180 -3.85 13.13 12.62
CA VAL A 180 -3.83 11.74 12.15
C VAL A 180 -3.82 11.71 10.64
N ILE A 181 -2.97 10.86 10.07
CA ILE A 181 -2.96 10.52 8.66
C ILE A 181 -3.32 9.04 8.53
N HIS A 182 -4.43 8.73 7.87
CA HIS A 182 -4.80 7.35 7.61
C HIS A 182 -4.31 6.93 6.22
N ASP A 183 -3.45 5.91 6.18
CA ASP A 183 -2.98 5.27 4.95
C ASP A 183 -3.80 4.00 4.66
N PHE A 184 -4.75 4.14 3.73
CA PHE A 184 -5.69 3.11 3.31
C PHE A 184 -5.27 2.46 1.98
N ALA A 185 -3.96 2.42 1.67
CA ALA A 185 -3.43 1.81 0.45
C ALA A 185 -3.93 0.37 0.19
N TYR A 186 -4.19 -0.40 1.25
CA TYR A 186 -4.66 -1.80 1.15
C TYR A 186 -6.13 -1.98 1.53
N TYR A 187 -6.90 -0.91 1.78
CA TYR A 187 -8.30 -1.01 2.20
C TYR A 187 -9.23 -1.21 1.01
N TRP A 188 -9.08 -2.37 0.37
CA TRP A 188 -9.80 -2.78 -0.84
C TRP A 188 -10.28 -4.23 -0.71
N PRO A 189 -11.41 -4.60 -1.37
CA PRO A 189 -12.07 -5.89 -1.14
C PRO A 189 -11.19 -7.12 -1.41
N HIS A 190 -10.24 -7.01 -2.32
CA HIS A 190 -9.32 -8.11 -2.65
C HIS A 190 -8.26 -8.40 -1.58
N TYR A 191 -8.06 -7.53 -0.59
CA TYR A 191 -7.18 -7.78 0.55
C TYR A 191 -7.92 -7.97 1.86
N THR A 192 -9.02 -7.25 2.06
CA THR A 192 -9.73 -7.22 3.34
C THR A 192 -11.23 -6.99 3.18
N PRO A 193 -12.08 -7.49 4.08
CA PRO A 193 -13.47 -7.08 4.15
C PRO A 193 -13.61 -5.56 4.32
N ILE A 194 -14.52 -4.97 3.54
CA ILE A 194 -14.92 -3.56 3.70
C ILE A 194 -15.98 -3.51 4.80
N THR A 195 -15.56 -3.26 6.03
CA THR A 195 -16.44 -3.31 7.22
C THR A 195 -17.16 -1.99 7.48
N ARG A 196 -16.53 -0.87 7.10
CA ARG A 196 -17.13 0.47 7.16
C ARG A 196 -16.64 1.35 6.02
N ARG A 197 -17.43 2.35 5.68
CA ARG A 197 -17.02 3.48 4.84
C ARG A 197 -16.16 4.41 5.70
N GLN A 198 -14.88 4.56 5.36
CA GLN A 198 -13.94 5.35 6.14
C GLN A 198 -14.25 6.85 6.00
N ASP A 199 -14.23 7.58 7.11
CA ASP A 199 -14.57 9.01 7.13
C ASP A 199 -13.62 9.86 8.00
N HIS A 200 -12.31 9.64 7.85
CA HIS A 200 -11.27 10.36 8.60
C HIS A 200 -10.80 11.65 7.91
N ASP A 201 -10.13 12.55 8.62
CA ASP A 201 -9.73 13.87 8.09
C ASP A 201 -8.79 13.80 6.89
N ILE A 202 -7.80 12.90 6.92
CA ILE A 202 -6.85 12.65 5.84
C ILE A 202 -6.82 11.16 5.55
N MET A 203 -7.19 10.79 4.33
CA MET A 203 -7.20 9.40 3.86
C MET A 203 -6.36 9.28 2.59
N LEU A 204 -5.31 8.46 2.65
CA LEU A 204 -4.39 8.24 1.54
C LEU A 204 -4.69 6.92 0.82
N PHE A 205 -4.63 6.96 -0.51
CA PHE A 205 -4.78 5.80 -1.37
C PHE A 205 -3.70 5.81 -2.46
N THR A 206 -3.39 4.63 -3.00
CA THR A 206 -2.49 4.50 -4.16
C THR A 206 -3.06 3.58 -5.21
N PHE A 207 -2.94 4.01 -6.47
CA PHE A 207 -3.29 3.20 -7.63
C PHE A 207 -2.49 1.88 -7.67
N SER A 208 -1.24 1.92 -7.20
CA SER A 208 -0.29 0.81 -7.20
C SER A 208 -0.87 -0.44 -6.56
N LYS A 209 -1.51 -0.31 -5.40
CA LYS A 209 -1.96 -1.44 -4.59
C LYS A 209 -3.38 -1.90 -4.91
N ILE A 210 -4.12 -1.08 -5.65
CA ILE A 210 -5.40 -1.49 -6.18
C ILE A 210 -5.16 -2.42 -7.36
N THR A 211 -4.55 -1.89 -8.43
CA THR A 211 -4.56 -2.54 -9.74
C THR A 211 -3.22 -3.14 -10.14
N GLY A 212 -2.16 -2.92 -9.38
CA GLY A 212 -0.81 -3.36 -9.77
C GLY A 212 -0.03 -2.36 -10.64
N HIS A 213 -0.60 -1.20 -10.96
CA HIS A 213 0.05 -0.19 -11.81
C HIS A 213 1.05 0.68 -11.03
N ALA A 214 2.00 0.06 -10.33
CA ALA A 214 2.98 0.74 -9.47
C ALA A 214 3.90 1.71 -10.24
N GLY A 215 4.18 1.43 -11.51
CA GLY A 215 4.98 2.29 -12.39
C GLY A 215 4.26 3.57 -12.84
N SER A 216 2.93 3.65 -12.73
CA SER A 216 2.18 4.87 -13.07
C SER A 216 2.38 5.99 -12.04
N ARG A 217 2.91 5.67 -10.85
CA ARG A 217 3.18 6.64 -9.78
C ARG A 217 1.97 7.52 -9.47
N ILE A 218 0.78 6.95 -9.28
CA ILE A 218 -0.42 7.72 -8.87
C ILE A 218 -0.89 7.30 -7.47
N GLY A 219 -1.18 8.32 -6.66
CA GLY A 219 -1.98 8.22 -5.45
C GLY A 219 -2.86 9.46 -5.30
N TRP A 220 -3.79 9.39 -4.36
CA TRP A 220 -4.63 10.53 -4.02
C TRP A 220 -4.87 10.58 -2.50
N ALA A 221 -5.00 11.80 -1.99
CA ALA A 221 -5.45 12.08 -0.64
C ALA A 221 -6.87 12.65 -0.68
N LEU A 222 -7.74 12.14 0.18
CA LEU A 222 -9.04 12.74 0.48
C LEU A 222 -8.91 13.52 1.78
N VAL A 223 -9.10 14.83 1.71
CA VAL A 223 -8.77 15.77 2.80
C VAL A 223 -10.00 16.60 3.17
N LYS A 224 -10.43 16.57 4.42
CA LYS A 224 -11.55 17.41 4.92
C LYS A 224 -11.13 18.88 5.06
N ASP A 225 -10.04 19.12 5.77
CA ASP A 225 -9.58 20.48 6.07
C ASP A 225 -8.99 21.18 4.82
N LYS A 226 -9.54 22.34 4.48
CA LYS A 226 -9.15 23.14 3.32
C LYS A 226 -7.71 23.64 3.41
N GLU A 227 -7.27 24.12 4.57
CA GLU A 227 -5.93 24.68 4.74
C GLU A 227 -4.87 23.57 4.70
N VAL A 228 -5.19 22.39 5.23
CA VAL A 228 -4.33 21.20 5.06
C VAL A 228 -4.22 20.84 3.58
N ALA A 229 -5.35 20.71 2.88
CA ALA A 229 -5.36 20.37 1.46
C ALA A 229 -4.58 21.39 0.61
N LYS A 230 -4.75 22.68 0.89
CA LYS A 230 -4.00 23.77 0.26
C LYS A 230 -2.49 23.65 0.50
N LYS A 231 -2.07 23.40 1.74
CA LYS A 231 -0.64 23.22 2.08
C LYS A 231 -0.04 21.98 1.42
N MET A 232 -0.80 20.90 1.26
CA MET A 232 -0.37 19.73 0.48
C MET A 232 -0.16 20.09 -1.00
N VAL A 233 -1.09 20.84 -1.60
CA VAL A 233 -0.96 21.32 -2.99
C VAL A 233 0.25 22.26 -3.15
N GLU A 234 0.47 23.19 -2.23
CA GLU A 234 1.65 24.07 -2.22
C GLU A 234 2.95 23.26 -2.16
N TYR A 235 3.02 22.25 -1.28
CA TYR A 235 4.17 21.34 -1.20
C TYR A 235 4.43 20.65 -2.55
N ILE A 236 3.41 20.03 -3.15
CA ILE A 236 3.55 19.30 -4.43
C ILE A 236 3.91 20.26 -5.58
N THR A 237 3.39 21.49 -5.55
CA THR A 237 3.72 22.53 -6.55
C THR A 237 5.21 22.83 -6.55
N VAL A 238 5.81 23.00 -5.36
CA VAL A 238 7.25 23.26 -5.23
C VAL A 238 8.07 21.98 -5.48
N ASN A 239 7.58 20.83 -5.00
CA ASN A 239 8.30 19.56 -5.06
C ASN A 239 8.43 19.03 -6.50
N SER A 240 7.40 19.17 -7.33
CA SER A 240 7.38 18.56 -8.66
C SER A 240 6.54 19.29 -9.72
N ILE A 241 5.96 20.45 -9.42
CA ILE A 241 5.05 21.18 -10.32
C ILE A 241 3.86 20.30 -10.73
N GLY A 242 3.29 19.60 -9.75
CA GLY A 242 2.16 18.69 -9.95
C GLY A 242 2.58 17.27 -10.33
N VAL A 243 1.73 16.58 -11.10
CA VAL A 243 1.81 15.14 -11.41
C VAL A 243 1.61 14.92 -12.91
N SER A 244 2.36 13.98 -13.51
CA SER A 244 2.27 13.64 -14.94
C SER A 244 0.84 13.49 -15.40
N LYS A 245 0.46 14.23 -16.45
CA LYS A 245 -0.88 14.21 -17.01
C LYS A 245 -1.19 12.88 -17.66
N GLU A 246 -0.23 12.28 -18.36
CA GLU A 246 -0.36 10.97 -18.99
C GLU A 246 -0.67 9.89 -17.95
N SER A 247 0.01 9.95 -16.79
CA SER A 247 -0.23 9.04 -15.68
C SER A 247 -1.64 9.19 -15.12
N GLN A 248 -2.15 10.43 -15.03
CA GLN A 248 -3.51 10.70 -14.60
C GLN A 248 -4.56 10.19 -15.59
N ILE A 249 -4.41 10.48 -16.90
CA ILE A 249 -5.33 10.01 -17.94
C ILE A 249 -5.35 8.47 -18.00
N ARG A 250 -4.18 7.83 -17.94
CA ARG A 250 -4.09 6.36 -17.92
C ARG A 250 -4.75 5.77 -16.68
N THR A 251 -4.55 6.39 -15.52
CA THR A 251 -5.18 5.95 -14.27
C THR A 251 -6.69 6.10 -14.36
N ALA A 252 -7.20 7.25 -14.79
CA ALA A 252 -8.63 7.50 -14.96
C ALA A 252 -9.28 6.43 -15.85
N LYS A 253 -8.65 6.10 -16.99
CA LYS A 253 -9.13 5.06 -17.90
C LYS A 253 -9.24 3.69 -17.21
N ILE A 254 -8.20 3.25 -16.52
CA ILE A 254 -8.15 1.95 -15.86
C ILE A 254 -9.14 1.90 -14.68
N LEU A 255 -9.27 2.99 -13.90
CA LEU A 255 -10.25 3.07 -12.81
C LEU A 255 -11.70 3.01 -13.34
N LYS A 256 -11.99 3.65 -14.47
CA LYS A 256 -13.30 3.54 -15.14
C LYS A 256 -13.61 2.09 -15.54
N VAL A 257 -12.66 1.40 -16.17
CA VAL A 257 -12.81 -0.03 -16.51
C VAL A 257 -12.97 -0.89 -15.25
N LEU A 258 -12.20 -0.62 -14.20
CA LEU A 258 -12.31 -1.35 -12.93
C LEU A 258 -13.68 -1.17 -12.27
N LYS A 259 -14.24 0.05 -12.31
CA LYS A 259 -15.59 0.33 -11.83
C LYS A 259 -16.66 -0.37 -12.68
N GLU A 260 -16.49 -0.42 -14.00
CA GLU A 260 -17.36 -1.23 -14.88
C GLU A 260 -17.32 -2.71 -14.50
N THR A 261 -16.13 -3.26 -14.22
CA THR A 261 -16.00 -4.69 -13.90
C THR A 261 -16.59 -5.06 -12.55
N CYS A 262 -16.78 -4.10 -11.63
CA CYS A 262 -17.49 -4.34 -10.36
C CYS A 262 -18.92 -4.87 -10.54
N LYS A 263 -19.55 -4.62 -11.70
CA LYS A 263 -20.89 -5.10 -12.04
C LYS A 263 -20.89 -6.41 -12.84
N SER A 264 -19.71 -6.89 -13.23
CA SER A 264 -19.55 -8.12 -14.01
C SER A 264 -19.46 -9.33 -13.07
N GLU A 265 -20.02 -10.46 -13.47
CA GLU A 265 -19.87 -11.73 -12.72
C GLU A 265 -18.62 -12.52 -13.15
N THR A 266 -18.03 -12.18 -14.31
CA THR A 266 -16.94 -12.96 -14.91
C THR A 266 -15.62 -12.21 -14.99
N GLU A 267 -15.67 -10.88 -14.98
CA GLU A 267 -14.51 -10.01 -15.14
C GLU A 267 -14.20 -9.19 -13.88
N ASN A 268 -14.94 -9.38 -12.78
CA ASN A 268 -14.81 -8.56 -11.58
C ASN A 268 -13.38 -8.58 -11.03
N PHE A 269 -12.72 -7.42 -11.06
CA PHE A 269 -11.33 -7.31 -10.60
C PHE A 269 -11.19 -7.69 -9.12
N PHE A 270 -12.15 -7.28 -8.29
CA PHE A 270 -12.08 -7.51 -6.86
C PHE A 270 -12.32 -8.98 -6.52
N GLU A 271 -13.20 -9.68 -7.22
CA GLU A 271 -13.36 -11.13 -7.05
C GLU A 271 -12.12 -11.88 -7.53
N TYR A 272 -11.60 -11.55 -8.72
CA TYR A 272 -10.36 -12.12 -9.23
C TYR A 272 -9.19 -11.92 -8.26
N GLY A 273 -9.01 -10.70 -7.78
CA GLY A 273 -7.96 -10.35 -6.82
C GLY A 273 -8.15 -11.06 -5.48
N HIS A 274 -9.38 -11.12 -4.97
CA HIS A 274 -9.70 -11.81 -3.72
C HIS A 274 -9.39 -13.30 -3.81
N GLU A 275 -9.83 -13.98 -4.88
CA GLU A 275 -9.59 -15.41 -5.07
C GLU A 275 -8.10 -15.72 -5.28
N MET A 276 -7.38 -14.89 -6.05
CA MET A 276 -5.93 -15.01 -6.18
C MET A 276 -5.24 -14.90 -4.81
N MET A 277 -5.58 -13.87 -4.03
CA MET A 277 -4.97 -13.65 -2.72
C MET A 277 -5.31 -14.79 -1.76
N LYS A 278 -6.57 -15.23 -1.73
CA LYS A 278 -7.01 -16.39 -0.96
C LYS A 278 -6.19 -17.64 -1.29
N ASN A 279 -6.08 -17.99 -2.58
CA ASN A 279 -5.31 -19.15 -3.02
C ASN A 279 -3.85 -19.10 -2.57
N ARG A 280 -3.19 -17.94 -2.72
CA ARG A 280 -1.80 -17.74 -2.27
C ARG A 280 -1.68 -17.91 -0.76
N TRP A 281 -2.60 -17.31 0.01
CA TRP A 281 -2.59 -17.45 1.47
C TRP A 281 -2.89 -18.86 1.95
N GLU A 282 -3.79 -19.60 1.30
CA GLU A 282 -4.07 -21.00 1.62
C GLU A 282 -2.83 -21.88 1.37
N LYS A 283 -2.17 -21.73 0.22
CA LYS A 283 -0.91 -22.44 -0.08
C LYS A 283 0.19 -22.11 0.94
N LEU A 284 0.39 -20.83 1.25
CA LEU A 284 1.37 -20.40 2.25
C LEU A 284 1.04 -20.95 3.65
N ARG A 285 -0.22 -20.88 4.08
CA ARG A 285 -0.66 -21.44 5.37
C ARG A 285 -0.48 -22.95 5.41
N GLY A 286 -0.70 -23.65 4.31
CA GLY A 286 -0.41 -25.08 4.18
C GLY A 286 1.06 -25.38 4.46
N VAL A 287 1.97 -24.64 3.80
CA VAL A 287 3.41 -24.76 4.05
C VAL A 287 3.75 -24.41 5.51
N VAL A 288 3.25 -23.31 6.07
CA VAL A 288 3.58 -22.93 7.46
C VAL A 288 3.01 -23.91 8.49
N LYS A 289 1.79 -24.45 8.28
CA LYS A 289 1.14 -25.38 9.22
C LYS A 289 1.92 -26.69 9.42
N GLU A 290 2.62 -27.14 8.38
CA GLU A 290 3.50 -28.30 8.42
C GLU A 290 4.89 -27.99 9.02
N SER A 291 5.16 -26.73 9.40
CA SER A 291 6.39 -26.32 10.07
C SER A 291 6.12 -25.96 11.52
N ASP A 292 6.89 -26.53 12.45
CA ASP A 292 6.85 -26.09 13.84
C ASP A 292 7.64 -24.78 14.07
N VAL A 293 8.47 -24.38 13.11
CA VAL A 293 9.39 -23.24 13.21
C VAL A 293 8.69 -21.92 12.88
N PHE A 294 7.84 -21.90 11.86
CA PHE A 294 7.26 -20.66 11.34
C PHE A 294 5.92 -20.31 11.98
N SER A 295 5.61 -19.02 12.00
CA SER A 295 4.31 -18.49 12.43
C SER A 295 3.79 -17.45 11.43
N LEU A 296 2.46 -17.33 11.37
CA LEU A 296 1.77 -16.31 10.61
C LEU A 296 0.68 -15.68 11.49
N PRO A 297 0.34 -14.40 11.29
CA PRO A 297 -0.79 -13.79 11.96
C PRO A 297 -2.09 -14.50 11.64
N LYS A 298 -3.00 -14.50 12.61
CA LYS A 298 -4.39 -14.89 12.41
C LYS A 298 -5.20 -13.64 12.15
N TYR A 299 -5.97 -13.64 11.07
CA TYR A 299 -6.87 -12.54 10.75
C TYR A 299 -8.31 -12.97 11.05
N PRO A 300 -9.09 -12.15 11.77
CA PRO A 300 -10.50 -12.45 11.99
C PRO A 300 -11.27 -12.39 10.68
N GLU A 301 -12.32 -13.20 10.57
CA GLU A 301 -13.32 -13.00 9.55
C GLU A 301 -14.20 -11.81 9.89
N ALA A 302 -14.67 -11.09 8.88
CA ALA A 302 -15.61 -10.01 9.04
C ALA A 302 -16.58 -9.94 7.87
N TYR A 303 -17.76 -9.38 8.13
CA TYR A 303 -18.74 -9.11 7.08
C TYR A 303 -18.19 -8.02 6.15
N CYS A 304 -18.16 -8.30 4.84
CA CYS A 304 -17.73 -7.37 3.81
C CYS A 304 -18.96 -6.71 3.18
N ASN A 305 -19.13 -5.41 3.38
CA ASN A 305 -20.24 -4.65 2.79
C ASN A 305 -20.19 -4.62 1.26
N PHE A 306 -19.00 -4.72 0.66
CA PHE A 306 -18.85 -4.78 -0.79
C PHE A 306 -19.33 -6.11 -1.38
N PHE A 307 -18.91 -7.24 -0.80
CA PHE A 307 -19.27 -8.57 -1.31
C PHE A 307 -20.58 -9.13 -0.72
N GLY A 308 -21.14 -8.52 0.32
CA GLY A 308 -22.37 -8.99 0.98
C GLY A 308 -22.21 -10.32 1.72
N LYS A 309 -21.00 -10.67 2.16
CA LYS A 309 -20.70 -11.95 2.82
C LYS A 309 -19.55 -11.83 3.82
N THR A 310 -19.49 -12.76 4.76
CA THR A 310 -18.39 -12.89 5.72
C THR A 310 -17.20 -13.56 5.06
N LEU A 311 -16.02 -12.93 5.16
CA LEU A 311 -14.78 -13.39 4.53
C LEU A 311 -13.59 -13.08 5.45
N GLY A 312 -12.49 -13.81 5.28
CA GLY A 312 -11.21 -13.49 5.90
C GLY A 312 -10.42 -12.43 5.15
N SER A 313 -9.47 -11.80 5.83
CA SER A 313 -8.46 -10.95 5.18
C SER A 313 -7.32 -11.79 4.59
N TYR A 314 -6.88 -11.38 3.41
CA TYR A 314 -5.75 -11.94 2.67
C TYR A 314 -4.79 -10.80 2.29
N PRO A 315 -3.98 -10.28 3.24
CA PRO A 315 -3.16 -9.09 3.03
C PRO A 315 -2.12 -9.23 1.92
N ALA A 316 -1.70 -8.08 1.36
CA ALA A 316 -0.66 -8.00 0.33
C ALA A 316 0.72 -8.52 0.76
N PHE A 317 0.95 -8.69 2.07
CA PHE A 317 2.21 -9.17 2.62
C PHE A 317 1.99 -10.26 3.66
N ALA A 318 2.86 -11.26 3.64
CA ALA A 318 3.00 -12.19 4.73
C ALA A 318 3.98 -11.63 5.76
N TRP A 319 3.50 -11.49 6.99
CA TRP A 319 4.35 -11.20 8.15
C TRP A 319 4.79 -12.51 8.78
N LEU A 320 5.85 -13.07 8.21
CA LEU A 320 6.34 -14.39 8.58
C LEU A 320 7.21 -14.27 9.83
N GLY A 321 6.84 -14.99 10.88
CA GLY A 321 7.61 -15.10 12.11
C GLY A 321 8.34 -16.44 12.20
N THR A 322 9.36 -16.51 13.06
CA THR A 322 9.97 -17.76 13.53
C THR A 322 9.88 -17.87 15.05
N LYS A 323 9.68 -19.08 15.56
CA LYS A 323 9.71 -19.38 17.00
C LYS A 323 11.13 -19.54 17.53
N GLU A 324 12.10 -19.68 16.64
CA GLU A 324 13.50 -19.86 17.00
C GLU A 324 14.19 -18.51 17.29
N GLU A 325 15.27 -18.54 18.05
CA GLU A 325 16.16 -17.39 18.27
C GLU A 325 17.11 -17.20 17.09
N THR A 326 16.57 -16.97 15.89
CA THR A 326 17.33 -16.83 14.64
C THR A 326 17.02 -15.51 13.92
N ASP A 327 18.00 -15.06 13.12
CA ASP A 327 17.85 -13.92 12.24
C ASP A 327 17.15 -14.35 10.95
N LEU A 328 15.82 -14.22 10.93
CA LEU A 328 14.98 -14.81 9.89
C LEU A 328 15.25 -14.21 8.49
N VAL A 329 15.60 -12.92 8.41
CA VAL A 329 15.94 -12.29 7.12
C VAL A 329 17.22 -12.89 6.55
N ASN A 330 18.22 -13.16 7.39
CA ASN A 330 19.45 -13.79 6.95
C ASN A 330 19.28 -15.27 6.62
N GLU A 331 18.43 -16.01 7.35
CA GLU A 331 18.09 -17.40 7.01
C GLU A 331 17.41 -17.52 5.64
N LEU A 332 16.44 -16.65 5.35
CA LEU A 332 15.81 -16.58 4.02
C LEU A 332 16.82 -16.18 2.94
N ARG A 333 17.71 -15.23 3.23
CA ARG A 333 18.75 -14.79 2.29
C ARG A 333 19.71 -15.93 1.90
N ARG A 334 20.08 -16.81 2.85
CA ARG A 334 20.89 -18.02 2.56
C ARG A 334 20.19 -18.96 1.58
N ARG A 335 18.86 -18.94 1.54
CA ARG A 335 18.02 -19.65 0.57
C ARG A 335 17.69 -18.82 -0.67
N LYS A 336 18.43 -17.74 -0.91
CA LYS A 336 18.25 -16.83 -2.05
C LYS A 336 16.82 -16.22 -2.09
N VAL A 337 16.19 -16.05 -0.93
CA VAL A 337 14.90 -15.35 -0.78
C VAL A 337 15.16 -14.00 -0.10
N MET A 338 14.99 -12.91 -0.82
CA MET A 338 15.06 -11.58 -0.22
C MET A 338 13.69 -11.20 0.37
N SER A 339 13.71 -10.68 1.59
CA SER A 339 12.54 -10.22 2.33
C SER A 339 12.90 -8.95 3.11
N ARG A 340 11.90 -8.24 3.61
CA ARG A 340 12.09 -7.05 4.42
C ARG A 340 12.25 -7.43 5.89
N ALA A 341 13.40 -7.08 6.47
CA ALA A 341 13.71 -7.36 7.88
C ALA A 341 12.70 -6.71 8.84
N GLY A 342 12.29 -7.43 9.88
CA GLY A 342 11.30 -6.94 10.84
C GLY A 342 11.76 -5.77 11.69
N GLU A 343 13.05 -5.68 12.01
CA GLU A 343 13.66 -4.53 12.69
C GLU A 343 13.43 -3.22 11.93
N ARG A 344 13.38 -3.25 10.59
CA ARG A 344 13.08 -2.04 9.80
C ARG A 344 11.65 -1.54 9.98
N CYS A 345 10.75 -2.41 10.46
CA CYS A 345 9.36 -2.11 10.74
C CYS A 345 9.11 -1.81 12.23
N GLY A 346 10.16 -1.61 13.04
CA GLY A 346 10.01 -1.44 14.49
C GLY A 346 9.66 -2.74 15.23
N SER A 347 9.93 -3.90 14.63
CA SER A 347 9.77 -5.21 15.26
C SER A 347 11.14 -5.83 15.60
N ASP A 348 11.26 -7.14 15.57
CA ASP A 348 12.45 -7.90 15.93
C ASP A 348 13.06 -8.65 14.72
N LYS A 349 14.15 -9.39 14.99
CA LYS A 349 14.86 -10.23 13.99
C LYS A 349 14.13 -11.52 13.62
N LYS A 350 13.13 -11.91 14.40
CA LYS A 350 12.35 -13.13 14.20
C LYS A 350 11.23 -12.94 13.19
N HIS A 351 11.01 -11.72 12.72
CA HIS A 351 9.98 -11.42 11.75
C HIS A 351 10.55 -10.88 10.45
N VAL A 352 9.88 -11.20 9.35
CA VAL A 352 10.11 -10.58 8.05
C VAL A 352 8.79 -10.31 7.35
N ARG A 353 8.79 -9.28 6.49
CA ARG A 353 7.71 -9.05 5.54
C ARG A 353 8.09 -9.62 4.18
N VAL A 354 7.24 -10.48 3.66
CA VAL A 354 7.37 -11.12 2.34
C VAL A 354 6.22 -10.66 1.44
N SER A 355 6.52 -10.16 0.24
CA SER A 355 5.51 -9.80 -0.76
C SER A 355 4.69 -11.00 -1.22
N MET A 356 3.37 -10.88 -1.18
CA MET A 356 2.43 -11.86 -1.74
C MET A 356 1.99 -11.49 -3.16
N LEU A 357 2.56 -10.43 -3.75
CA LEU A 357 2.09 -9.81 -5.00
C LEU A 357 3.06 -9.97 -6.19
N SER A 358 4.02 -10.89 -6.11
CA SER A 358 4.91 -11.23 -7.23
C SER A 358 4.17 -12.01 -8.33
N HIS A 359 4.83 -12.29 -9.45
CA HIS A 359 4.38 -13.32 -10.38
C HIS A 359 4.22 -14.68 -9.69
N GLU A 360 3.36 -15.52 -10.28
CA GLU A 360 3.00 -16.82 -9.73
C GLU A 360 4.18 -17.79 -9.65
N ASP A 361 5.07 -17.78 -10.64
CA ASP A 361 6.31 -18.57 -10.66
C ASP A 361 7.23 -18.21 -9.48
N VAL A 362 7.46 -16.92 -9.24
CA VAL A 362 8.26 -16.43 -8.11
C VAL A 362 7.62 -16.82 -6.77
N PHE A 363 6.29 -16.71 -6.67
CA PHE A 363 5.56 -17.11 -5.47
C PHE A 363 5.68 -18.62 -5.19
N ASN A 364 5.57 -19.46 -6.23
CA ASN A 364 5.70 -20.91 -6.10
C ASN A 364 7.12 -21.32 -5.68
N VAL A 365 8.17 -20.69 -6.23
CA VAL A 365 9.56 -20.92 -5.82
C VAL A 365 9.79 -20.52 -4.36
N PHE A 366 9.15 -19.45 -3.90
CA PHE A 366 9.17 -19.09 -2.47
C PHE A 366 8.57 -20.18 -1.59
N LEU A 367 7.40 -20.71 -1.94
CA LEU A 367 6.77 -21.79 -1.19
C LEU A 367 7.63 -23.05 -1.14
N GLU A 368 8.23 -23.44 -2.26
CA GLU A 368 9.14 -24.58 -2.34
C GLU A 368 10.35 -24.40 -1.41
N ARG A 369 10.99 -23.23 -1.46
CA ARG A 369 12.15 -22.93 -0.61
C ARG A 369 11.78 -22.88 0.86
N LEU A 370 10.62 -22.32 1.19
CA LEU A 370 10.12 -22.27 2.57
C LEU A 370 9.80 -23.68 3.10
N ALA A 371 9.24 -24.55 2.28
CA ALA A 371 9.01 -25.96 2.63
C ALA A 371 10.34 -26.71 2.85
N ASN A 372 11.35 -26.47 2.02
CA ASN A 372 12.67 -27.11 2.14
C ASN A 372 13.47 -26.62 3.36
N MET A 373 13.19 -25.43 3.90
CA MET A 373 13.77 -24.99 5.17
C MET A 373 13.36 -25.87 6.35
N LYS A 374 12.22 -26.57 6.26
CA LYS A 374 11.76 -27.52 7.28
C LYS A 374 12.63 -28.78 7.32
N LEU A 375 12.95 -29.33 6.15
CA LEU A 375 13.53 -30.68 5.99
C LEU A 375 14.98 -30.78 6.46
N ILE A 376 15.73 -29.68 6.43
CA ILE A 376 17.17 -29.71 6.75
C ILE A 376 17.41 -29.80 8.26
N LYS A 377 16.45 -29.37 9.10
CA LYS A 377 16.57 -29.50 10.56
C LYS A 377 16.09 -30.83 11.11
N SER A 378 15.27 -31.60 10.37
CA SER A 378 14.86 -32.94 10.77
C SER A 378 15.93 -34.01 10.50
N ILE A 379 17.00 -33.68 9.78
CA ILE A 379 18.09 -34.61 9.41
C ILE A 379 19.32 -34.45 10.33
N ASP A 380 19.42 -33.32 11.05
CA ASP A 380 20.50 -33.06 12.02
C ASP A 380 20.15 -33.49 13.46
N LEU A 381 19.29 -34.51 13.62
CA LEU A 381 18.96 -35.15 14.91
C LEU A 381 19.25 -36.65 14.89
#